data_AF-A0A3D5ZNS3-F1
#
_entry.id   AF-A0A3D5ZNS3-F1
#
_cell.length_a   1.000
_cell.length_b   1.000
_cell.length_c   1.000
_cell.angle_alpha   90.00
_cell.angle_beta   90.00
_cell.angle_gamma   90.00
#
_symmetry.space_group_name_H-M   'P 1'
#
loop_
_entity.id
_entity.type
_entity.pdbx_description
1 polymer ?
#
loop_
_entity_poly.entity_id
_entity_poly.type
_entity_poly.pdbx_seq_one_letter_code
_entity_poly.pdbx_strand_id
1 'polypeptide(L)'
;MKKILSIILISSMLICMTFALYGCGKDKACEHSYGNWAVVTAATCTQDGIKERVCSKCNNKETASIPAVGHNFVNGICTDCGATE
;
A
#
# COMPACT_ATOMS: atom_id res chain seq x y z
N MET A 1 -8.10 45.60 29.01
CA MET A 1 -7.30 45.07 27.89
C MET A 1 -6.48 43.80 28.23
N LYS A 2 -6.05 43.57 29.47
CA LYS A 2 -5.28 42.36 29.85
C LYS A 2 -6.10 41.06 30.08
N LYS A 3 -7.44 41.15 30.15
CA LYS A 3 -8.32 39.96 30.35
C LYS A 3 -8.77 39.28 29.05
N ILE A 4 -8.57 39.93 27.90
CA ILE A 4 -8.97 39.42 26.58
C ILE A 4 -7.87 38.51 25.98
N LEU A 5 -6.60 38.76 26.32
CA LEU A 5 -5.46 38.03 25.77
C LEU A 5 -5.33 36.58 26.32
N SER A 6 -5.80 36.31 27.54
CA SER A 6 -5.80 34.95 28.10
C SER A 6 -6.91 34.05 27.55
N ILE A 7 -8.02 34.61 27.02
CA ILE A 7 -9.14 33.80 26.51
C ILE A 7 -8.81 33.23 25.11
N ILE A 8 -7.99 33.94 24.33
CA ILE A 8 -7.56 33.51 22.98
C ILE A 8 -6.60 32.31 23.06
N LEU A 9 -5.77 32.23 24.10
CA LEU A 9 -4.84 31.10 24.33
C LEU A 9 -5.55 29.83 24.84
N ILE A 10 -6.70 29.97 25.51
CA ILE A 10 -7.50 28.83 25.97
C ILE A 10 -8.41 28.33 24.82
N SER A 11 -8.84 29.23 23.94
CA SER A 11 -9.59 28.90 22.71
C SER A 11 -8.76 28.12 21.71
N SER A 12 -7.46 28.44 21.54
CA SER A 12 -6.59 27.72 20.60
C SER A 12 -6.29 26.26 21.02
N MET A 13 -6.25 25.96 22.32
CA MET A 13 -6.14 24.57 22.81
C MET A 13 -7.44 23.78 22.69
N LEU A 14 -8.62 24.45 22.75
CA LEU A 14 -9.91 23.80 22.51
C LEU A 14 -10.16 23.54 21.02
N ILE A 15 -9.70 24.42 20.13
CA ILE A 15 -9.79 24.25 18.67
C ILE A 15 -8.97 23.03 18.20
N CYS A 16 -7.84 22.75 18.84
CA CYS A 16 -7.05 21.55 18.53
C CYS A 16 -7.74 20.25 18.99
N MET A 17 -8.46 20.29 20.14
CA MET A 17 -9.26 19.15 20.61
C MET A 17 -10.53 18.90 19.78
N THR A 18 -11.11 19.91 19.14
CA THR A 18 -12.26 19.72 18.23
C THR A 18 -11.82 19.29 16.82
N PHE A 19 -10.62 19.64 16.37
CA PHE A 19 -10.03 19.11 15.13
C PHE A 19 -9.69 17.60 15.22
N ALA A 20 -9.43 17.07 16.42
CA ALA A 20 -9.32 15.62 16.64
C ALA A 20 -10.66 14.88 16.54
N LEU A 21 -11.80 15.59 16.60
CA LEU A 21 -13.13 15.03 16.34
C LEU A 21 -13.58 15.21 14.89
N TYR A 22 -13.02 16.18 14.17
CA TYR A 22 -13.11 16.30 12.70
C TYR A 22 -12.04 15.46 11.99
N GLY A 23 -11.59 14.37 12.63
CA GLY A 23 -10.95 13.28 11.92
C GLY A 23 -11.86 12.81 10.78
N CYS A 24 -11.27 12.56 9.61
CA CYS A 24 -11.95 11.92 8.49
C CYS A 24 -12.73 10.71 9.04
N GLY A 25 -14.05 10.75 8.86
CA GLY A 25 -15.00 9.91 9.56
C GLY A 25 -14.59 8.44 9.52
N LYS A 26 -14.56 7.85 10.71
CA LYS A 26 -14.54 6.42 11.01
C LYS A 26 -15.06 5.56 9.84
N ASP A 27 -14.14 4.82 9.24
CA ASP A 27 -14.23 3.36 9.18
C ASP A 27 -15.60 2.81 8.77
N LYS A 28 -16.16 3.28 7.65
CA LYS A 28 -16.83 2.32 6.78
C LYS A 28 -15.70 1.40 6.34
N ALA A 29 -15.60 0.21 6.93
CA ALA A 29 -14.82 -0.86 6.32
C ALA A 29 -15.30 -0.96 4.88
N CYS A 30 -14.54 -0.38 3.95
CA CYS A 30 -14.75 -0.61 2.53
C CYS A 30 -14.32 -2.05 2.36
N GLU A 31 -15.26 -2.96 2.53
CA GLU A 31 -15.03 -4.36 2.21
C GLU A 31 -14.79 -4.41 0.69
N HIS A 32 -13.52 -4.40 0.34
CA HIS A 32 -13.09 -4.35 -1.03
C HIS A 32 -13.53 -5.64 -1.73
N SER A 33 -14.29 -5.49 -2.81
CA SER A 33 -14.66 -6.59 -3.68
C SER A 33 -13.59 -6.75 -4.75
N TYR A 34 -12.41 -7.20 -4.34
CA TYR A 34 -11.32 -7.46 -5.27
C TYR A 34 -11.60 -8.69 -6.14
N GLY A 35 -11.28 -8.56 -7.42
CA GLY A 35 -11.23 -9.69 -8.33
C GLY A 35 -9.94 -10.49 -8.22
N ASN A 36 -9.67 -11.31 -9.25
CA ASN A 36 -8.44 -12.08 -9.36
C ASN A 36 -7.22 -11.16 -9.49
N TRP A 37 -6.08 -11.65 -9.00
CA TRP A 37 -4.79 -11.05 -9.29
C TRP A 37 -4.44 -11.22 -10.76
N ALA A 38 -4.01 -10.13 -11.39
CA ALA A 38 -3.41 -10.11 -12.72
C ALA A 38 -1.90 -9.88 -12.58
N VAL A 39 -1.09 -10.67 -13.28
CA VAL A 39 0.36 -10.46 -13.35
C VAL A 39 0.63 -9.25 -14.24
N VAL A 40 1.26 -8.23 -13.68
CA VAL A 40 1.69 -7.03 -14.42
C VAL A 40 3.12 -7.20 -14.90
N THR A 41 3.98 -7.75 -14.04
CA THR A 41 5.36 -8.10 -14.37
C THR A 41 5.61 -9.53 -13.92
N ALA A 42 6.06 -10.39 -14.84
CA ALA A 42 6.42 -11.76 -14.48
C ALA A 42 7.69 -11.77 -13.61
N ALA A 43 7.75 -12.67 -12.64
CA ALA A 43 8.97 -12.91 -11.88
C ALA A 43 10.01 -13.57 -12.79
N THR A 44 11.28 -13.25 -12.56
CA THR A 44 12.43 -13.85 -13.26
C THR A 44 13.27 -14.66 -12.28
N CYS A 45 14.39 -15.25 -12.74
CA CYS A 45 15.28 -16.01 -11.86
C CYS A 45 15.82 -15.17 -10.69
N THR A 46 15.97 -13.86 -10.87
CA THR A 46 16.64 -12.97 -9.88
C THR A 46 15.79 -11.77 -9.45
N GLN A 47 14.73 -11.44 -10.20
CA GLN A 47 13.89 -10.28 -9.91
C GLN A 47 12.47 -10.72 -9.59
N ASP A 48 11.91 -10.14 -8.53
CA ASP A 48 10.50 -10.28 -8.18
C ASP A 48 9.62 -9.72 -9.30
N GLY A 49 8.52 -10.42 -9.56
CA GLY A 49 7.43 -9.94 -10.38
C GLY A 49 6.45 -9.09 -9.58
N ILE A 50 5.43 -8.58 -10.27
CA ILE A 50 4.37 -7.76 -9.69
C ILE A 50 3.03 -8.30 -10.17
N LYS A 51 2.08 -8.45 -9.24
CA LYS A 51 0.67 -8.68 -9.53
C LYS A 51 -0.17 -7.55 -8.95
N GLU A 52 -1.27 -7.27 -9.63
CA GLU A 52 -2.24 -6.25 -9.24
C GLU A 52 -3.66 -6.81 -9.24
N ARG A 53 -4.52 -6.25 -8.40
CA ARG A 53 -5.96 -6.48 -8.46
C ARG A 53 -6.70 -5.18 -8.20
N VAL A 54 -7.87 -5.06 -8.80
CA VAL A 54 -8.70 -3.85 -8.71
C VAL A 54 -10.02 -4.19 -8.03
N CYS A 55 -10.44 -3.35 -7.10
CA CYS A 55 -11.75 -3.45 -6.47
C CYS A 55 -12.82 -3.00 -7.47
N SER A 56 -13.74 -3.90 -7.79
CA SER A 56 -14.85 -3.63 -8.73
C SER A 56 -15.82 -2.54 -8.27
N LYS A 57 -15.85 -2.23 -6.96
CA LYS A 57 -16.78 -1.26 -6.36
C LYS A 57 -16.22 0.16 -6.30
N CYS A 58 -14.91 0.31 -6.06
CA CYS A 58 -14.30 1.62 -5.79
C CYS A 58 -13.05 1.92 -6.64
N ASN A 59 -12.64 1.00 -7.51
CA ASN A 59 -11.44 1.11 -8.35
C ASN A 59 -10.12 1.27 -7.57
N ASN A 60 -10.12 0.99 -6.27
CA ASN A 60 -8.88 0.89 -5.50
C ASN A 60 -8.03 -0.24 -6.07
N LYS A 61 -6.72 0.01 -6.20
CA LYS A 61 -5.73 -0.96 -6.69
C LYS A 61 -4.89 -1.46 -5.54
N GLU A 62 -4.75 -2.77 -5.45
CA GLU A 62 -3.75 -3.41 -4.63
C GLU A 62 -2.65 -4.00 -5.51
N THR A 63 -1.41 -3.84 -5.06
CA THR A 63 -0.22 -4.40 -5.69
C THR A 63 0.48 -5.33 -4.71
N ALA A 64 1.06 -6.42 -5.22
CA ALA A 64 1.84 -7.36 -4.43
C ALA A 64 3.00 -7.90 -5.25
N SER A 65 4.11 -8.21 -4.59
CA SER A 65 5.25 -8.87 -5.23
C SER A 65 4.97 -10.34 -5.51
N ILE A 66 5.61 -10.86 -6.55
CA ILE A 66 5.74 -12.28 -6.85
C ILE A 66 7.22 -12.60 -6.64
N PRO A 67 7.60 -13.44 -5.67
CA PRO A 67 9.00 -13.75 -5.44
C PRO A 67 9.70 -14.26 -6.70
N ALA A 68 10.98 -13.90 -6.87
CA ALA A 68 11.83 -14.47 -7.90
C ALA A 68 11.79 -16.00 -7.87
N VAL A 69 11.79 -16.64 -9.05
CA VAL A 69 11.66 -18.10 -9.16
C VAL A 69 12.95 -18.85 -8.82
N GLY A 70 14.07 -18.13 -8.73
CA GLY A 70 15.39 -18.71 -8.57
C GLY A 70 15.92 -19.30 -9.88
N HIS A 71 17.15 -19.83 -9.82
CA HIS A 71 17.77 -20.50 -10.95
C HIS A 71 17.50 -22.01 -10.91
N ASN A 72 17.14 -22.58 -12.05
CA ASN A 72 17.08 -24.02 -12.25
C ASN A 72 18.31 -24.48 -13.04
N PHE A 73 19.37 -24.87 -12.34
CA PHE A 73 20.64 -25.28 -12.96
C PHE A 73 20.60 -26.74 -13.41
N VAL A 74 20.97 -26.97 -14.67
CA VAL A 74 21.24 -28.29 -15.24
C VAL A 74 22.63 -28.24 -15.89
N ASN A 75 23.55 -29.11 -15.43
CA ASN A 75 24.96 -29.11 -15.83
C ASN A 75 25.66 -27.74 -15.65
N GLY A 76 25.34 -27.03 -14.57
CA GLY A 76 25.93 -25.72 -14.26
C GLY A 76 25.38 -24.56 -15.08
N ILE A 77 24.32 -24.77 -15.88
CA ILE A 77 23.67 -23.71 -16.67
C ILE A 77 22.19 -23.64 -16.31
N CYS A 78 21.70 -22.45 -15.98
CA CYS A 78 20.28 -22.21 -15.70
C CYS A 78 19.47 -22.38 -16.99
N THR A 79 18.47 -23.26 -16.98
CA THR A 79 17.65 -23.55 -18.17
C THR A 79 16.76 -22.39 -18.61
N ASP A 80 16.49 -21.46 -17.69
CA ASP A 80 15.53 -20.38 -17.92
C ASP A 80 16.21 -19.07 -18.37
N CYS A 81 17.46 -18.84 -17.97
CA CYS A 81 18.17 -17.58 -18.26
C CYS A 81 19.64 -17.72 -18.68
N GLY A 82 20.22 -18.92 -18.65
CA GLY A 82 21.60 -19.18 -19.05
C GLY A 82 22.68 -18.75 -18.05
N ALA A 83 22.31 -18.31 -16.84
CA ALA A 83 23.28 -18.07 -15.77
C ALA A 83 24.09 -19.33 -15.47
N THR A 84 25.34 -19.16 -15.04
CA THR A 84 26.23 -20.25 -14.64
C THR A 84 26.61 -20.11 -13.17
N GLU A 85 26.74 -21.23 -12.46
CA GLU A 85 27.21 -21.28 -11.07
C GLU A 85 28.75 -21.21 -10.95
#